data_AF-A0A836RWB9-F1
#
_entry.id   AF-A0A836RWB9-F1
#
_cell.length_a   1.000
_cell.length_b   1.000
_cell.length_c   1.000
_cell.angle_alpha   90.00
_cell.angle_beta   90.00
_cell.angle_gamma   90.00
#
_symmetry.space_group_name_H-M   'P 1'
#
loop_
_entity.id
_entity.type
_entity.pdbx_description
1 polymer ?
#
loop_
_entity_poly.entity_id
_entity_poly.type
_entity_poly.pdbx_seq_one_letter_code
_entity_poly.pdbx_strand_id
1 'polypeptide(L)'
;MSRRFKVYRYLIEVTAIPLALLLGLFIVTGYCLIKSKAVEALTLGLLTYPICIALHTSRVLRILLVVFALLHGVSGFMLMAMRYVDKRFVKYVESLLIVFSIIVLIEIVILELI
;
A
#
# COMPACT_ATOMS: atom_id res chain seq x y z
N MET A 1 -9.10 -0.17 27.02
CA MET A 1 -8.53 -0.03 25.65
C MET A 1 -9.47 0.81 24.81
N SER A 2 -9.02 1.90 24.20
CA SER A 2 -9.90 2.83 23.46
C SER A 2 -10.50 2.16 22.21
N ARG A 3 -11.73 2.56 21.81
CA ARG A 3 -12.39 2.06 20.59
C ARG A 3 -11.50 2.26 19.35
N ARG A 4 -10.81 3.41 19.28
CA ARG A 4 -9.86 3.74 18.22
C ARG A 4 -8.73 2.72 18.10
N PHE A 5 -8.12 2.33 19.22
CA PHE A 5 -7.06 1.33 19.24
C PHE A 5 -7.50 -0.01 18.63
N LYS A 6 -8.71 -0.48 18.99
CA LYS A 6 -9.26 -1.73 18.45
C LYS A 6 -9.44 -1.66 16.94
N VAL A 7 -9.96 -0.54 16.43
CA VAL A 7 -10.17 -0.32 14.98
C VAL A 7 -8.85 -0.33 14.23
N TYR A 8 -7.85 0.46 14.64
CA TYR A 8 -6.58 0.50 13.94
C TYR A 8 -5.84 -0.85 13.98
N ARG A 9 -5.93 -1.57 15.11
CA ARG A 9 -5.36 -2.91 15.21
C ARG A 9 -6.01 -3.88 14.22
N TYR A 10 -7.34 -3.90 14.17
CA TYR A 10 -8.08 -4.74 13.23
C TYR A 10 -7.73 -4.40 11.78
N LEU A 11 -7.63 -3.10 11.44
CA LEU A 11 -7.24 -2.67 10.11
C LEU A 11 -5.85 -3.18 9.74
N ILE A 12 -4.86 -3.12 10.63
CA ILE A 12 -3.53 -3.69 10.35
C ILE A 12 -3.62 -5.19 10.09
N GLU A 13 -4.32 -5.93 10.95
CA GLU A 13 -4.45 -7.39 10.84
C GLU A 13 -5.08 -7.80 9.50
N VAL A 14 -6.14 -7.09 9.06
CA VAL A 14 -6.84 -7.37 7.79
C VAL A 14 -6.02 -6.92 6.58
N THR A 15 -5.29 -5.80 6.68
CA THR A 15 -4.57 -5.22 5.55
C THR A 15 -3.19 -5.82 5.33
N ALA A 16 -2.57 -6.42 6.35
CA ALA A 16 -1.18 -6.89 6.28
C ALA A 16 -0.95 -7.94 5.19
N ILE A 17 -1.78 -8.99 5.14
CA ILE A 17 -1.62 -10.08 4.16
C ILE A 17 -1.91 -9.60 2.74
N PRO A 18 -3.05 -8.95 2.43
CA PRO A 18 -3.32 -8.43 1.10
C PRO A 18 -2.25 -7.45 0.62
N LEU A 19 -1.80 -6.54 1.51
CA LEU A 19 -0.76 -5.57 1.16
C LEU A 19 0.57 -6.24 0.85
N ALA A 20 0.99 -7.24 1.64
CA ALA A 20 2.22 -7.97 1.41
C ALA A 20 2.21 -8.70 0.04
N LEU A 21 1.08 -9.33 -0.31
CA LEU A 21 0.92 -9.98 -1.61
C LEU A 21 0.95 -8.97 -2.76
N LEU A 22 0.25 -7.85 -2.64
CA LEU A 22 0.23 -6.80 -3.65
C LEU A 22 1.62 -6.17 -3.82
N LEU A 23 2.33 -5.87 -2.74
CA LEU A 23 3.70 -5.36 -2.80
C LEU A 23 4.63 -6.36 -3.48
N GLY A 24 4.59 -7.63 -3.09
CA GLY A 24 5.39 -8.68 -3.74
C GLY A 24 5.12 -8.77 -5.23
N LEU A 25 3.84 -8.75 -5.63
CA LEU A 25 3.44 -8.76 -7.03
C LEU A 25 3.97 -7.53 -7.79
N PHE A 26 3.82 -6.32 -7.24
CA PHE A 26 4.29 -5.09 -7.88
C PHE A 26 5.81 -4.99 -7.96
N ILE A 27 6.53 -5.49 -6.97
CA ILE A 27 7.99 -5.57 -6.99
C ILE A 27 8.43 -6.50 -8.13
N VAL A 28 7.92 -7.73 -8.17
CA VAL A 28 8.33 -8.72 -9.18
C VAL A 28 7.96 -8.26 -10.59
N THR A 29 6.72 -7.77 -10.78
CA THR A 29 6.28 -7.26 -12.08
C THR A 29 7.01 -5.99 -12.49
N GLY A 30 7.39 -5.12 -11.55
CA GLY A 30 8.25 -3.95 -11.81
C GLY A 30 9.64 -4.36 -12.30
N TYR A 31 10.27 -5.35 -11.65
CA TYR A 31 11.54 -5.90 -12.13
C TYR A 31 11.42 -6.54 -13.51
N CYS A 32 10.29 -7.17 -13.81
CA CYS A 32 10.03 -7.79 -15.11
C CYS A 32 10.03 -6.78 -16.26
N LEU A 33 9.72 -5.50 -15.99
CA LEU A 33 9.78 -4.44 -17.01
C LEU A 33 11.21 -4.11 -17.48
N ILE A 34 12.22 -4.45 -16.66
CA ILE A 34 13.63 -4.14 -16.92
C ILE A 34 14.43 -5.44 -17.18
N LYS A 35 14.05 -6.54 -16.55
CA LYS A 35 14.75 -7.84 -16.56
C LYS A 35 13.80 -8.99 -16.88
N SER A 36 13.02 -8.86 -17.96
CA SER A 36 11.98 -9.81 -18.35
C SER A 36 12.44 -11.26 -18.38
N LYS A 37 13.54 -11.56 -19.09
CA LYS A 37 14.07 -12.94 -19.20
C LYS A 37 14.45 -13.57 -17.86
N ALA A 38 15.00 -12.77 -16.93
CA ALA A 38 15.42 -13.27 -15.63
C ALA A 38 14.21 -13.58 -14.74
N VAL A 39 13.19 -12.71 -14.77
CA VAL A 39 11.94 -12.90 -14.03
C VAL A 39 11.15 -14.08 -14.59
N GLU A 40 11.07 -14.21 -15.91
CA GLU A 40 10.42 -15.33 -16.58
C GLU A 40 11.08 -16.66 -16.18
N ALA A 41 12.41 -16.74 -16.18
CA ALA A 41 13.14 -17.93 -15.73
C ALA A 41 12.90 -18.23 -14.23
N LEU A 42 12.95 -17.22 -13.37
CA LEU A 42 12.75 -17.37 -11.92
C LEU A 42 11.32 -17.83 -11.58
N THR A 43 10.35 -17.40 -12.37
CA THR A 43 8.94 -17.74 -12.21
C THR A 43 8.53 -18.96 -13.02
N LEU A 44 9.50 -19.71 -13.59
CA LEU A 44 9.25 -20.91 -14.38
C LEU A 44 8.27 -20.67 -15.55
N GLY A 45 8.34 -19.49 -16.17
CA GLY A 45 7.48 -19.08 -17.27
C GLY A 45 6.13 -18.49 -16.88
N LEU A 46 5.80 -18.38 -15.57
CA LEU A 46 4.52 -17.83 -15.12
C LEU A 46 4.39 -16.33 -15.41
N LEU A 47 5.47 -15.56 -15.25
CA LEU A 47 5.50 -14.13 -15.51
C LEU A 47 6.34 -13.81 -16.75
N THR A 48 5.67 -13.83 -17.90
CA THR A 48 6.21 -13.29 -19.17
C THR A 48 6.05 -11.77 -19.21
N TYR A 49 6.84 -11.10 -20.06
CA TYR A 49 6.77 -9.63 -20.19
C TYR A 49 5.35 -9.07 -20.44
N PRO A 50 4.51 -9.64 -21.34
CA PRO A 50 3.14 -9.16 -21.53
C PRO A 50 2.27 -9.32 -20.27
N ILE A 51 2.42 -10.43 -19.53
CA ILE A 51 1.70 -10.67 -18.29
C ILE A 51 2.13 -9.66 -17.22
N CYS A 52 3.44 -9.41 -17.10
CA CYS A 52 3.98 -8.43 -16.18
C CYS A 52 3.43 -7.03 -16.45
N ILE A 53 3.40 -6.60 -17.71
CA ILE A 53 2.78 -5.33 -18.08
C ILE A 53 1.31 -5.32 -17.66
N ALA A 54 0.53 -6.32 -18.06
CA ALA A 54 -0.91 -6.36 -17.77
C ALA A 54 -1.21 -6.30 -16.26
N LEU A 55 -0.43 -7.00 -15.44
CA LEU A 55 -0.58 -6.98 -13.98
C LEU A 55 -0.11 -5.65 -13.37
N HIS A 56 1.06 -5.14 -13.77
CA HIS A 56 1.62 -3.91 -13.22
C HIS A 56 0.82 -2.67 -13.59
N THR A 57 0.26 -2.65 -14.81
CA THR A 57 -0.58 -1.56 -15.30
C THR A 57 -2.08 -1.79 -15.03
N SER A 58 -2.46 -2.85 -14.32
CA SER A 58 -3.85 -3.06 -13.92
C SER A 58 -4.31 -1.98 -12.96
N ARG A 59 -5.31 -1.20 -13.41
CA ARG A 59 -5.99 -0.17 -12.62
C ARG A 59 -6.50 -0.70 -11.29
N VAL A 60 -7.15 -1.87 -11.32
CA VAL A 60 -7.70 -2.49 -10.11
C VAL A 60 -6.60 -2.80 -9.12
N LEU A 61 -5.50 -3.42 -9.56
CA LEU A 61 -4.41 -3.80 -8.67
C LEU A 61 -3.68 -2.58 -8.09
N ARG A 62 -3.49 -1.50 -8.86
CA ARG A 62 -2.93 -0.24 -8.36
C ARG A 62 -3.80 0.40 -7.29
N ILE A 63 -5.11 0.53 -7.55
CA ILE A 63 -6.05 1.11 -6.59
C ILE A 63 -6.06 0.29 -5.30
N LEU A 64 -6.12 -1.05 -5.42
CA LEU A 64 -6.05 -1.94 -4.25
C LEU A 64 -4.75 -1.73 -3.48
N LEU A 65 -3.59 -1.73 -4.15
CA LEU A 65 -2.30 -1.54 -3.51
C LEU A 65 -2.28 -0.26 -2.66
N VAL A 66 -2.75 0.85 -3.22
CA VAL A 66 -2.74 2.13 -2.49
C VAL A 66 -3.76 2.16 -1.37
N VAL A 67 -4.99 1.69 -1.60
CA VAL A 67 -6.02 1.62 -0.54
C VAL A 67 -5.50 0.80 0.65
N PHE A 68 -4.93 -0.37 0.38
CA PHE A 68 -4.34 -1.21 1.43
C PHE A 68 -3.13 -0.53 2.09
N ALA A 69 -2.25 0.12 1.32
CA ALA A 69 -1.10 0.84 1.86
C ALA A 69 -1.50 1.99 2.78
N LEU A 70 -2.50 2.79 2.40
CA LEU A 70 -3.02 3.89 3.22
C LEU A 70 -3.70 3.38 4.49
N LEU A 71 -4.58 2.38 4.37
CA LEU A 71 -5.26 1.80 5.54
C LEU A 71 -4.26 1.18 6.53
N HIS A 72 -3.28 0.44 6.02
CA HIS A 72 -2.23 -0.18 6.83
C HIS A 72 -1.32 0.87 7.47
N GLY A 73 -0.80 1.79 6.66
CA GLY A 73 0.13 2.83 7.10
C GLY A 73 -0.49 3.76 8.13
N VAL A 74 -1.66 4.33 7.84
CA VAL A 74 -2.36 5.23 8.78
C VAL A 74 -2.65 4.52 10.09
N SER A 75 -3.14 3.28 10.04
CA SER A 75 -3.43 2.52 11.25
C SER A 75 -2.17 2.18 12.05
N GLY A 76 -1.09 1.78 11.37
CA GLY A 76 0.21 1.48 11.96
C GLY A 76 0.82 2.69 12.66
N PHE A 77 0.94 3.81 11.95
CA PHE A 77 1.49 5.04 12.51
C PHE A 77 0.62 5.58 13.65
N MET A 78 -0.71 5.49 13.58
CA MET A 78 -1.58 5.89 14.69
C MET A 78 -1.44 4.99 15.92
N LEU A 79 -1.31 3.66 15.74
CA LEU A 79 -1.01 2.76 16.86
C LEU A 79 0.34 3.07 17.50
N MET A 80 1.36 3.42 16.72
CA MET A 80 2.66 3.87 17.23
C MET A 80 2.53 5.19 17.99
N ALA A 81 1.87 6.20 17.40
CA ALA A 81 1.67 7.51 18.01
C ALA A 81 0.90 7.43 19.34
N MET A 82 -0.12 6.57 19.43
CA MET A 82 -0.89 6.39 20.67
C MET A 82 -0.10 5.78 21.83
N ARG A 83 1.15 5.32 21.62
CA ARG A 83 2.05 4.91 22.71
C ARG A 83 2.65 6.10 23.47
N TYR A 84 2.59 7.30 22.88
CA TYR A 84 3.11 8.53 23.48
C TYR A 84 2.08 9.20 24.38
N VAL A 85 2.53 9.77 25.49
CA VAL A 85 1.67 10.46 26.47
C VAL A 85 1.22 11.84 25.97
N ASP A 86 2.03 12.50 25.13
CA ASP A 86 1.72 13.83 24.62
C ASP A 86 0.60 13.79 23.55
N LYS A 87 -0.58 14.25 23.97
CA LYS A 87 -1.76 14.36 23.08
C LYS A 87 -1.54 15.33 21.92
N ARG A 88 -0.65 16.32 22.04
CA ARG A 88 -0.32 17.23 20.93
C ARG A 88 0.43 16.47 19.85
N PHE A 89 1.45 15.71 20.22
CA PHE A 89 2.18 14.84 19.29
C PHE A 89 1.25 13.88 18.54
N VAL A 90 0.34 13.19 19.24
CA VAL A 90 -0.64 12.29 18.59
C VAL A 90 -1.50 13.03 17.56
N LYS A 91 -1.98 14.24 17.89
CA LYS A 91 -2.76 15.06 16.95
C LYS A 91 -1.95 15.54 15.76
N TYR A 92 -0.68 15.91 15.95
CA TYR A 92 0.20 16.29 14.84
C TYR A 92 0.41 15.14 13.87
N VAL A 93 0.68 13.94 14.38
CA VAL A 93 0.81 12.72 13.55
C VAL A 93 -0.50 12.43 12.81
N GLU A 94 -1.64 12.51 13.50
CA GLU A 94 -2.97 12.32 12.88
C GLU A 94 -3.21 13.29 11.73
N SER A 95 -2.97 14.59 11.94
CA SER A 95 -3.12 15.61 10.90
C SER A 95 -2.18 15.37 9.72
N LEU A 96 -0.91 15.03 9.99
CA LEU A 96 0.07 14.75 8.94
C LEU A 96 -0.34 13.54 8.08
N LEU A 97 -0.81 12.46 8.72
CA LEU A 97 -1.27 11.27 8.03
C LEU A 97 -2.52 11.53 7.18
N ILE A 98 -3.45 12.36 7.66
CA ILE A 98 -4.63 12.76 6.89
C ILE A 98 -4.22 13.56 5.65
N VAL A 99 -3.36 14.58 5.82
CA VAL A 99 -2.87 15.40 4.71
C VAL A 99 -2.13 14.53 3.68
N PHE A 100 -1.22 13.66 4.14
CA PHE A 100 -0.51 12.72 3.28
C PHE A 100 -1.48 11.81 2.51
N SER A 101 -2.49 11.26 3.18
CA SER A 101 -3.49 10.40 2.55
C SER A 101 -4.29 11.13 1.48
N ILE A 102 -4.67 12.39 1.72
CA ILE A 102 -5.38 13.22 0.74
C ILE A 102 -4.49 13.48 -0.48
N ILE A 103 -3.22 13.83 -0.28
CA ILE A 103 -2.27 14.06 -1.38
C ILE A 103 -2.15 12.81 -2.26
N VAL A 104 -1.91 11.64 -1.66
CA VAL A 104 -1.80 10.36 -2.39
C VAL A 104 -3.09 10.03 -3.16
N LEU A 105 -4.26 10.27 -2.56
CA LEU A 105 -5.54 10.06 -3.23
C LEU A 105 -5.72 10.98 -4.44
N ILE A 106 -5.33 12.26 -4.32
CA ILE A 106 -5.37 13.22 -5.42
C ILE A 106 -4.42 12.79 -6.53
N GLU A 107 -3.19 12.40 -6.21
CA GLU A 107 -2.21 11.91 -7.18
C GLU A 107 -2.75 10.73 -7.98
N ILE A 108 -3.38 9.76 -7.33
CA ILE A 108 -3.97 8.60 -8.01
C ILE A 108 -5.13 9.00 -8.89
N VAL A 109 -6.03 9.87 -8.41
CA VAL A 109 -7.15 10.34 -9.23
C VAL A 109 -6.64 11.03 -10.48
N ILE A 110 -5.62 11.89 -10.36
CA ILE A 110 -5.01 12.57 -11.51
C ILE A 110 -4.37 11.55 -12.46
N LEU A 111 -3.56 10.62 -11.95
CA LEU A 111 -2.88 9.59 -12.75
C LEU A 111 -3.84 8.62 -13.45
N GLU A 112 -5.06 8.46 -12.94
CA GLU A 112 -6.09 7.61 -13.54
C GLU A 112 -7.00 8.35 -14.52
N LEU A 113 -6.90 9.69 -14.60
CA LEU A 113 -7.69 10.54 -15.50
C LEU A 113 -6.90 11.05 -16.72
N ILE A 114 -5.57 10.92 -16.70
CA ILE A 114 -4.66 11.27 -17.80
C ILE A 114 -4.32 10.01 -18.58
#